data_AF-A0A2U1PI24-F1
#
_entry.id   AF-A0A2U1PI24-F1
#
_cell.length_a   1.000
_cell.length_b   1.000
_cell.length_c   1.000
_cell.angle_alpha   90.00
_cell.angle_beta   90.00
_cell.angle_gamma   90.00
#
_symmetry.space_group_name_H-M   'P 1'
#
loop_
_entity.id
_entity.type
_entity.pdbx_description
1 polymer ?
#
loop_
_entity_poly.entity_id
_entity_poly.type
_entity_poly.pdbx_seq_one_letter_code
_entity_poly.pdbx_strand_id
1 'polypeptide(L)'
;MASSSSNNVNEIKEVSWYYNTATEFKIFVNNRITQDKGCLIRYVEERNELRKKVEASQDPINVSERLGPLKKKNGAIIGCLVETQKRDRNMINMLTGLISDIIDGIRELEGQAKLMEVHEQASYDED
;
A
#
# COMPACT_ATOMS: atom_id res chain seq x y z
N MET A 1 -47.52 -42.21 -5.97
CA MET A 1 -46.34 -41.74 -6.73
C MET A 1 -45.51 -40.90 -5.79
N ALA A 2 -44.38 -41.43 -5.32
CA ALA A 2 -43.42 -40.64 -4.56
C ALA A 2 -42.59 -39.86 -5.57
N SER A 3 -42.73 -38.54 -5.59
CA SER A 3 -41.82 -37.68 -6.35
C SER A 3 -40.49 -37.67 -5.60
N SER A 4 -39.49 -38.38 -6.12
CA SER A 4 -38.12 -38.27 -5.63
C SER A 4 -37.63 -36.84 -5.89
N SER A 5 -37.64 -35.99 -4.85
CA SER A 5 -36.75 -34.82 -4.83
C SER A 5 -35.33 -35.34 -4.63
N SER A 6 -34.71 -35.83 -5.70
CA SER A 6 -33.25 -35.92 -5.72
C SER A 6 -32.73 -34.50 -5.85
N ASN A 7 -32.68 -33.77 -4.72
CA ASN A 7 -31.76 -32.65 -4.65
C ASN A 7 -30.39 -33.30 -4.85
N ASN A 8 -29.80 -33.04 -6.02
CA ASN A 8 -28.61 -33.69 -6.50
C ASN A 8 -27.50 -33.44 -5.47
N VAL A 9 -27.08 -34.47 -4.75
CA VAL A 9 -26.04 -34.37 -3.71
C VAL A 9 -24.75 -33.74 -4.26
N ASN A 10 -24.54 -33.81 -5.59
CA ASN A 10 -23.42 -33.16 -6.24
C ASN A 10 -23.61 -31.64 -6.34
N GLU A 11 -24.81 -31.12 -6.65
CA GLU A 11 -25.10 -29.68 -6.60
C GLU A 11 -24.92 -29.12 -5.19
N ILE A 12 -25.43 -29.82 -4.17
CA ILE A 12 -25.27 -29.40 -2.77
C ILE A 12 -23.77 -29.34 -2.38
N LYS A 13 -22.96 -30.30 -2.85
CA LYS A 13 -21.52 -30.33 -2.59
C LYS A 13 -20.78 -29.21 -3.32
N GLU A 14 -21.07 -28.99 -4.60
CA GLU A 14 -20.46 -27.92 -5.40
C GLU A 14 -20.76 -26.54 -4.83
N VAL A 15 -22.02 -26.27 -4.46
CA VAL A 15 -22.43 -25.02 -3.80
C VAL A 15 -21.70 -24.85 -2.46
N SER A 16 -21.58 -25.92 -1.66
CA SER A 16 -20.87 -25.87 -0.37
C SER A 16 -19.37 -25.59 -0.50
N TRP A 17 -18.71 -26.13 -1.54
CA TRP A 17 -17.30 -25.91 -1.82
C TRP A 17 -17.05 -24.50 -2.36
N TYR A 18 -17.93 -24.02 -3.23
CA TYR A 18 -17.89 -22.64 -3.74
C TYR A 18 -18.03 -21.63 -2.60
N TYR A 19 -19.00 -21.82 -1.71
CA TYR A 19 -19.22 -20.95 -0.55
C TYR A 19 -18.02 -20.93 0.43
N ASN A 20 -17.42 -22.09 0.69
CA ASN A 20 -16.24 -22.16 1.55
C ASN A 20 -15.02 -21.45 0.92
N THR A 21 -14.79 -21.68 -0.38
CA THR A 21 -13.72 -21.02 -1.14
C THR A 21 -13.94 -19.50 -1.19
N ALA A 22 -15.20 -19.08 -1.32
CA ALA A 22 -15.53 -17.67 -1.40
C ALA A 22 -15.28 -16.91 -0.09
N THR A 23 -15.68 -17.55 1.02
CA THR A 23 -15.43 -17.05 2.38
C THR A 23 -13.93 -16.94 2.66
N GLU A 24 -13.15 -17.97 2.31
CA GLU A 24 -11.69 -17.98 2.50
C GLU A 24 -11.00 -16.87 1.69
N PHE A 25 -11.42 -16.65 0.44
CA PHE A 25 -10.89 -15.56 -0.39
C PHE A 25 -11.19 -14.19 0.21
N LYS A 26 -12.42 -13.94 0.68
CA LYS A 26 -12.77 -12.66 1.33
C LYS A 26 -11.93 -12.41 2.58
N ILE A 27 -11.73 -13.44 3.41
CA ILE A 27 -10.86 -13.34 4.60
C ILE A 27 -9.43 -12.99 4.19
N PHE A 28 -8.88 -13.68 3.18
CA PHE A 28 -7.54 -13.43 2.66
C PHE A 28 -7.38 -11.99 2.17
N VAL A 29 -8.30 -11.51 1.32
CA VAL A 29 -8.28 -10.15 0.77
C VAL A 29 -8.39 -9.10 1.87
N ASN A 30 -9.32 -9.27 2.82
CA ASN A 30 -9.50 -8.34 3.93
C ASN A 30 -8.27 -8.26 4.84
N ASN A 31 -7.65 -9.41 5.13
CA ASN A 31 -6.40 -9.45 5.90
C ASN A 31 -5.29 -8.72 5.17
N ARG A 32 -5.18 -8.91 3.85
CA ARG A 32 -4.16 -8.24 3.03
C ARG A 32 -4.36 -6.73 2.99
N ILE A 33 -5.58 -6.27 2.71
CA ILE A 33 -5.93 -4.84 2.73
C ILE A 33 -5.61 -4.22 4.10
N THR A 34 -5.93 -4.92 5.19
CA THR A 34 -5.65 -4.43 6.55
C THR A 34 -4.15 -4.27 6.79
N GLN A 35 -3.35 -5.26 6.38
CA GLN A 35 -1.89 -5.20 6.48
C GLN A 35 -1.33 -4.03 5.65
N ASP A 36 -1.77 -3.90 4.41
CA ASP A 36 -1.30 -2.86 3.48
C ASP A 36 -1.66 -1.45 3.97
N LYS A 37 -2.87 -1.26 4.55
CA LYS A 37 -3.27 -0.02 5.23
C LYS A 37 -2.36 0.30 6.43
N GLY A 38 -1.97 -0.71 7.21
CA GLY A 38 -1.02 -0.55 8.31
C GLY A 38 0.37 -0.14 7.84
N CYS A 39 0.87 -0.75 6.75
CA CYS A 39 2.13 -0.36 6.12
C CYS A 39 2.08 1.09 5.60
N LEU A 40 0.96 1.48 4.98
CA LEU A 40 0.78 2.82 4.43
C LEU A 40 0.91 3.92 5.49
N ILE A 41 0.30 3.75 6.67
CA ILE A 41 0.42 4.72 7.77
C ILE A 41 1.89 4.94 8.12
N ARG A 42 2.64 3.86 8.33
CA ARG A 42 4.07 3.91 8.69
C ARG A 42 4.91 4.59 7.62
N TYR A 43 4.72 4.27 6.35
CA TYR A 43 5.50 4.86 5.26
C TYR A 43 5.17 6.33 5.02
N VAL A 44 3.91 6.73 5.20
CA VAL A 44 3.50 8.14 5.14
C VAL A 44 4.17 8.94 6.25
N GLU A 45 4.18 8.43 7.48
CA GLU A 45 4.86 9.06 8.62
C GLU A 45 6.36 9.19 8.37
N GLU A 46 7.03 8.12 7.96
CA GLU A 46 8.48 8.12 7.67
C GLU A 46 8.84 9.13 6.57
N ARG A 47 8.06 9.17 5.48
CA ARG A 47 8.24 10.14 4.40
C ARG A 47 8.08 11.58 4.90
N ASN A 48 7.11 11.83 5.78
CA ASN A 48 6.86 13.16 6.31
C ASN A 48 8.00 13.61 7.25
N GLU A 49 8.55 12.70 8.08
CA GLU A 49 9.72 12.99 8.91
C GLU A 49 10.98 13.27 8.07
N LEU A 50 11.19 12.52 6.98
CA LEU A 50 12.28 12.82 6.05
C LEU A 50 12.12 14.19 5.37
N ARG A 51 10.90 14.58 5.00
CA ARG A 51 10.63 15.92 4.45
C ARG A 51 11.03 17.01 5.42
N LYS A 52 10.66 16.89 6.70
CA LYS A 52 11.06 17.84 7.75
C LYS A 52 12.58 17.94 7.88
N LYS A 53 13.31 16.82 7.81
CA LYS A 53 14.79 16.82 7.83
C LYS A 53 15.40 17.53 6.62
N VAL A 54 14.84 17.30 5.43
CA VAL A 54 15.28 17.97 4.19
C VAL A 54 15.04 19.48 4.27
N GLU A 55 13.88 19.90 4.77
CA GLU A 55 13.53 21.31 4.97
C GLU A 55 14.48 21.96 5.98
N ALA A 56 14.68 21.33 7.15
CA ALA A 56 15.57 21.85 8.20
C ALA A 56 17.05 21.95 7.77
N SER A 57 17.50 21.10 6.84
CA SER A 57 18.87 21.14 6.32
C SER A 57 19.07 22.14 5.18
N GLN A 58 18.00 22.70 4.61
CA GLN A 58 18.08 23.64 3.49
C GLN A 58 18.67 25.00 3.90
N ASP A 59 18.28 25.52 5.07
CA ASP A 59 18.76 26.82 5.56
C ASP A 59 20.28 26.84 5.82
N PRO A 60 20.87 25.85 6.51
CA PRO A 60 22.32 25.77 6.67
C PRO A 60 23.09 25.70 5.35
N ILE A 61 22.56 25.00 4.33
CA ILE A 61 23.17 24.92 2.99
C ILE A 61 23.15 26.32 2.35
N ASN A 62 21.99 26.97 2.31
CA ASN A 62 21.81 28.29 1.70
C ASN A 62 22.69 29.37 2.35
N VAL A 63 22.78 29.37 3.69
CA VAL A 63 23.62 30.32 4.44
C VAL A 63 25.09 30.08 4.14
N SER A 64 25.49 28.80 4.04
CA SER A 64 26.88 28.45 3.82
C SER A 64 27.37 28.72 2.39
N GLU A 65 26.48 28.67 1.38
CA GLU A 65 26.78 29.09 0.01
C GLU A 65 27.05 30.60 -0.12
N ARG A 66 26.42 31.41 0.74
CA ARG A 66 26.57 32.89 0.74
C ARG A 66 27.83 33.40 1.44
N LEU A 67 28.53 32.56 2.19
CA LEU A 67 29.63 32.96 3.09
C LEU A 67 31.01 33.12 2.41
N GLY A 68 31.08 33.07 1.07
CA GLY A 68 32.34 33.29 0.34
C GLY A 68 33.38 32.17 0.55
N PRO A 69 34.65 32.34 0.13
CA PRO A 69 35.67 31.29 0.17
C PRO A 69 36.19 31.04 1.60
N LEU A 70 35.33 30.56 2.48
CA LEU A 70 35.73 30.06 3.78
C LEU A 70 36.41 28.70 3.61
N LYS A 71 37.67 28.66 4.08
CA LYS A 71 38.58 27.52 4.32
C LYS A 71 38.01 26.14 3.92
N LYS A 72 38.72 25.43 3.02
CA LYS A 72 38.56 24.01 2.59
C LYS A 72 37.72 23.06 3.49
N LYS A 73 37.85 23.13 4.81
CA LYS A 73 37.03 22.37 5.79
C LYS A 73 35.53 22.70 5.73
N ASN A 74 35.15 23.97 5.56
CA ASN A 74 33.75 24.36 5.42
C ASN A 74 33.15 23.79 4.13
N GLY A 75 33.89 23.81 3.02
CA GLY A 75 33.48 23.17 1.78
C GLY A 75 33.20 21.66 1.92
N ALA A 76 34.05 20.94 2.67
CA ALA A 76 33.83 19.52 2.93
C ALA A 76 32.58 19.26 3.79
N ILE A 77 32.34 20.08 4.82
CA ILE A 77 31.14 19.98 5.67
C ILE A 77 29.87 20.23 4.87
N ILE A 78 29.86 21.28 4.03
CA ILE A 78 28.72 21.60 3.14
C ILE A 78 28.49 20.46 2.16
N GLY A 79 29.55 19.93 1.54
CA GLY A 79 29.46 18.80 0.62
C GLY A 79 28.82 17.57 1.28
N CYS A 80 29.23 17.23 2.51
CA CYS A 80 28.59 16.16 3.27
C CYS A 80 27.10 16.42 3.55
N LEU A 81 26.73 17.66 3.85
CA LEU A 81 25.34 18.03 4.11
C LEU A 81 24.48 17.93 2.85
N VAL A 82 24.98 18.42 1.71
CA VAL A 82 24.32 18.32 0.40
C VAL A 82 24.11 16.86 -0.01
N GLU A 83 25.14 16.02 0.12
CA GLU A 83 25.03 14.60 -0.20
C GLU A 83 24.06 13.87 0.74
N THR A 84 23.98 14.29 2.01
CA THR A 84 22.98 13.75 2.95
C THR A 84 21.57 14.14 2.56
N GLN A 85 21.34 15.42 2.27
CA GLN A 85 20.04 15.92 1.80
C GLN A 85 19.61 15.23 0.49
N LYS A 86 20.55 14.97 -0.42
CA LYS A 86 20.29 14.21 -1.65
C LYS A 86 19.83 12.78 -1.38
N ARG A 87 20.46 12.08 -0.42
CA ARG A 87 20.01 10.74 0.00
C ARG A 87 18.61 10.77 0.60
N ASP A 88 18.33 11.74 1.46
CA ASP A 88 17.00 11.88 2.07
C ASP A 88 15.92 12.14 1.00
N ARG A 89 16.21 13.00 0.01
CA ARG A 89 15.32 13.23 -1.15
C ARG A 89 15.09 11.97 -1.97
N ASN A 90 16.12 11.17 -2.21
CA ASN A 90 15.99 9.90 -2.91
C ASN A 90 15.09 8.91 -2.13
N MET A 91 15.24 8.83 -0.81
CA MET A 91 14.37 8.02 0.04
C MET A 91 12.92 8.51 0.01
N ILE A 92 12.69 9.83 0.04
CA ILE A 92 11.34 10.42 -0.11
C ILE A 92 10.69 10.00 -1.43
N ASN A 93 11.45 10.02 -2.54
CA ASN A 93 10.94 9.61 -3.84
C ASN A 93 10.59 8.12 -3.86
N MET A 94 11.45 7.27 -3.30
CA MET A 94 11.21 5.82 -3.19
C MET A 94 9.96 5.52 -2.34
N LEU A 95 9.83 6.15 -1.17
CA LEU A 95 8.65 6.00 -0.30
C LEU A 95 7.38 6.49 -1.00
N THR A 96 7.47 7.58 -1.78
CA THR A 96 6.33 8.09 -2.54
C THR A 96 5.85 7.07 -3.57
N GLY A 97 6.76 6.45 -4.32
CA GLY A 97 6.43 5.37 -5.26
C GLY A 97 5.79 4.16 -4.56
N LEU A 98 6.42 3.68 -3.48
CA LEU A 98 5.91 2.55 -2.71
C LEU A 98 4.51 2.81 -2.13
N ILE A 99 4.26 4.01 -1.62
CA ILE A 99 2.94 4.41 -1.11
C ILE A 99 1.91 4.36 -2.24
N SER A 100 2.24 4.86 -3.44
CA SER A 100 1.35 4.79 -4.60
C SER A 100 1.04 3.34 -4.99
N ASP A 101 2.06 2.48 -5.08
CA ASP A 101 1.88 1.06 -5.42
C ASP A 101 0.98 0.34 -4.42
N ILE A 102 1.15 0.62 -3.12
CA ILE A 102 0.31 0.06 -2.06
C ILE A 102 -1.14 0.55 -2.18
N ILE A 103 -1.35 1.84 -2.47
CA ILE A 103 -2.71 2.39 -2.66
C ILE A 103 -3.41 1.71 -3.84
N ASP A 104 -2.71 1.54 -4.95
CA ASP A 104 -3.29 0.93 -6.14
C ASP A 104 -3.56 -0.57 -5.93
N GLY A 105 -2.66 -1.28 -5.22
CA GLY A 105 -2.89 -2.67 -4.81
C GLY A 105 -4.10 -2.82 -3.88
N ILE A 106 -4.28 -1.92 -2.91
CA ILE A 106 -5.49 -1.90 -2.05
C ILE A 106 -6.75 -1.71 -2.90
N ARG A 107 -6.74 -0.77 -3.85
CA ARG A 107 -7.90 -0.51 -4.74
C ARG A 107 -8.24 -1.72 -5.60
N GLU A 108 -7.23 -2.40 -6.12
CA GLU A 108 -7.40 -3.63 -6.89
C GLU A 108 -8.07 -4.72 -6.04
N LEU A 109 -7.55 -4.96 -4.83
CA LEU A 109 -8.10 -5.92 -3.89
C LEU A 109 -9.53 -5.58 -3.46
N GLU A 110 -9.84 -4.31 -3.18
CA GLU A 110 -11.20 -3.84 -2.89
C GLU A 110 -12.14 -4.05 -4.09
N GLY A 111 -11.63 -3.93 -5.33
CA GLY A 111 -12.37 -4.25 -6.55
C GLY A 111 -12.67 -5.74 -6.69
N GLN A 112 -11.68 -6.60 -6.42
CA GLN A 112 -11.84 -8.05 -6.46
C GLN A 112 -12.87 -8.53 -5.42
N ALA A 113 -12.83 -7.98 -4.20
CA ALA A 113 -13.82 -8.30 -3.17
C ALA A 113 -15.25 -7.95 -3.60
N LYS A 114 -15.46 -6.79 -4.24
CA LYS A 114 -16.78 -6.37 -4.73
C LYS A 114 -17.32 -7.24 -5.86
N LEU A 115 -16.48 -7.63 -6.81
CA LEU A 115 -16.89 -8.53 -7.90
C LEU A 115 -17.40 -9.87 -7.36
N MET A 116 -16.77 -10.34 -6.29
CA MET A 116 -17.15 -11.58 -5.62
C MET A 116 -18.51 -11.49 -4.93
N GLU A 117 -18.81 -10.35 -4.28
CA GLU A 117 -20.12 -10.08 -3.69
C GLU A 117 -21.24 -10.04 -4.75
N VAL A 118 -20.97 -9.44 -5.92
CA VAL A 118 -21.93 -9.43 -7.03
C VAL A 118 -22.20 -10.83 -7.57
N HIS A 119 -21.17 -11.66 -7.70
CA HIS A 119 -21.33 -13.05 -8.14
C HIS A 119 -22.13 -13.90 -7.16
N GLU A 120 -21.96 -13.71 -5.85
CA GLU A 120 -22.81 -14.36 -4.85
C GLU A 120 -24.27 -13.90 -4.99
N GLN A 121 -24.54 -12.60 -5.11
CA GLN A 121 -25.91 -12.08 -5.23
C GLN A 121 -26.62 -12.61 -6.49
N ALA A 122 -25.93 -12.63 -7.64
CA ALA A 122 -26.49 -13.16 -8.88
C ALA A 122 -26.80 -14.67 -8.80
N SER A 123 -26.01 -15.43 -8.03
CA SER A 123 -26.31 -16.86 -7.81
C SER A 123 -27.55 -17.10 -6.94
N TYR A 124 -27.94 -16.14 -6.10
CA TYR A 124 -29.17 -16.22 -5.30
C TYR A 124 -30.43 -15.80 -6.08
N ASP A 125 -30.29 -15.03 -7.16
CA ASP A 125 -31.42 -14.53 -7.95
C ASP A 125 -31.84 -15.49 -9.09
N GLU A 126 -31.04 -16.51 -9.39
CA GLU A 126 -31.33 -17.55 -10.42
C GLU A 126 -31.90 -18.87 -9.86
N ASP A 127 -32.08 -18.99 -8.54
CA ASP A 127 -32.75 -20.11 -7.83
C ASP A 127 -34.22 -19.79 -7.46
#